data_AF-A0A7G2K0I4-F1
#
_entry.id   AF-A0A7G2K0I4-F1
#
_cell.length_a   1.000
_cell.length_b   1.000
_cell.length_c   1.000
_cell.angle_alpha   90.00
_cell.angle_beta   90.00
_cell.angle_gamma   90.00
#
_symmetry.space_group_name_H-M   'P 1'
#
loop_
_entity.id
_entity.type
_entity.pdbx_description
1 polymer ?
#
loop_
_entity_poly.entity_id
_entity_poly.type
_entity_poly.pdbx_seq_one_letter_code
_entity_poly.pdbx_strand_id
1 'polypeptide(L)'
;MNANQLYTQIALHADYGGVVPELASRDHIRKTAPLIKAALEEANLTASDIDGVAYTSGPGLVGALLVGATIARSLAYAWNVPAIGVHHMEGHLLAPMLDENSPRFPFVALLVSGGHTQLVRVDGVGKYEVIGESIDDAAGEAFDKTAKLLCKSLTEH
;
A
#
# COMPACT_ATOMS: atom_id res chain seq x y z
N MET A 1 -10.26 -12.58 13.56
CA MET A 1 -9.67 -13.40 12.48
C MET A 1 -9.14 -12.42 11.46
N ASN A 2 -7.83 -12.46 11.19
CA ASN A 2 -7.19 -11.59 10.20
C ASN A 2 -6.68 -12.48 9.08
N ALA A 3 -6.99 -12.14 7.83
CA ALA A 3 -6.44 -12.77 6.64
C ALA A 3 -5.62 -11.74 5.86
N ASN A 4 -4.50 -12.15 5.29
CA ASN A 4 -3.62 -11.26 4.54
C ASN A 4 -3.02 -11.98 3.33
N GLN A 5 -3.41 -11.55 2.14
CA GLN A 5 -2.93 -12.08 0.87
C GLN A 5 -2.07 -11.05 0.15
N LEU A 6 -0.81 -11.41 -0.10
CA LEU A 6 0.18 -10.53 -0.72
C LEU A 6 0.74 -11.16 -2.01
N TYR A 7 0.91 -10.34 -3.03
CA TYR A 7 1.63 -10.70 -4.25
C TYR A 7 2.64 -9.60 -4.60
N THR A 8 3.86 -10.00 -4.94
CA THR A 8 4.94 -9.07 -5.33
C THR A 8 5.23 -9.13 -6.82
N GLN A 9 5.46 -7.97 -7.42
CA GLN A 9 5.81 -7.81 -8.84
C GLN A 9 7.33 -7.67 -9.07
N ILE A 10 8.17 -7.84 -8.04
CA ILE A 10 9.63 -7.60 -8.15
C ILE A 10 10.24 -8.38 -9.33
N ALA A 11 9.93 -9.68 -9.45
CA ALA A 11 10.46 -10.51 -10.54
C ALA A 11 10.01 -10.05 -11.94
N LEU A 12 8.81 -9.45 -12.07
CA LEU A 12 8.30 -8.94 -13.34
C LEU A 12 9.05 -7.68 -13.81
N HIS A 13 9.49 -6.86 -12.86
CA HIS A 13 10.16 -5.58 -13.13
C HIS A 13 11.69 -5.67 -13.09
N ALA A 14 12.25 -6.78 -12.60
CA ALA A 14 13.69 -7.00 -12.47
C ALA A 14 14.44 -6.81 -13.80
N ASP A 15 13.90 -7.34 -14.89
CA ASP A 15 14.50 -7.24 -16.23
C ASP A 15 14.55 -5.80 -16.77
N TYR A 16 13.76 -4.89 -16.18
CA TYR A 16 13.63 -3.50 -16.62
C TYR A 16 14.36 -2.50 -15.70
N GLY A 17 14.95 -2.97 -14.58
CA GLY A 17 15.69 -2.12 -13.63
C GLY A 17 14.83 -1.11 -12.86
N GLY A 18 13.50 -1.27 -12.90
CA GLY A 18 12.53 -0.39 -12.27
C GLY A 18 11.08 -0.75 -12.65
N VAL A 19 10.11 -0.17 -11.94
CA VAL A 19 8.69 -0.44 -12.17
C VAL A 19 8.24 0.10 -13.53
N VAL A 20 7.72 -0.77 -14.39
CA VAL A 20 7.09 -0.40 -15.66
C VAL A 20 5.58 -0.21 -15.43
N PRO A 21 5.02 1.02 -15.55
CA PRO A 21 3.64 1.31 -15.14
C PRO A 21 2.57 0.46 -15.84
N GLU A 22 2.74 0.18 -17.13
CA GLU A 22 1.81 -0.64 -17.91
C GLU A 22 1.81 -2.11 -17.45
N LEU A 23 2.99 -2.70 -17.26
CA LEU A 23 3.12 -4.08 -16.77
C LEU A 23 2.53 -4.23 -15.37
N ALA A 24 2.78 -3.25 -14.50
CA ALA A 24 2.23 -3.23 -13.15
C ALA A 24 0.69 -3.22 -13.16
N SER A 25 0.11 -2.35 -13.99
CA SER A 25 -1.35 -2.21 -14.12
C SER A 25 -2.00 -3.51 -14.65
N ARG A 26 -1.41 -4.12 -15.68
CA ARG A 26 -1.90 -5.40 -16.24
C ARG A 26 -1.84 -6.54 -15.23
N ASP A 27 -0.81 -6.56 -14.40
CA ASP A 27 -0.67 -7.62 -13.42
C ASP A 27 -1.63 -7.45 -12.24
N HIS A 28 -1.92 -6.21 -11.81
CA HIS A 28 -3.01 -5.94 -10.88
C HIS A 28 -4.36 -6.52 -11.36
N ILE A 29 -4.70 -6.34 -12.65
CA ILE A 29 -5.95 -6.88 -13.21
C ILE A 29 -6.02 -8.41 -13.04
N ARG A 30 -4.89 -9.09 -13.23
CA ARG A 30 -4.83 -10.56 -13.15
C ARG A 30 -4.84 -11.09 -11.72
N LYS A 31 -4.28 -10.34 -10.77
CA LYS A 31 -4.00 -10.84 -9.42
C LYS A 31 -5.01 -10.39 -8.38
N THR A 32 -5.60 -9.20 -8.51
CA THR A 32 -6.45 -8.65 -7.45
C THR A 32 -7.69 -9.50 -7.17
N ALA A 33 -8.43 -9.95 -8.18
CA ALA A 33 -9.63 -10.77 -7.96
C ALA A 33 -9.31 -12.16 -7.33
N PRO A 34 -8.29 -12.91 -7.82
CA PRO A 34 -7.85 -14.13 -7.14
C PRO A 34 -7.42 -13.90 -5.67
N LEU A 35 -6.72 -12.81 -5.37
CA LEU A 35 -6.28 -12.50 -4.00
C LEU A 35 -7.47 -12.19 -3.08
N ILE A 36 -8.47 -11.46 -3.56
CA ILE A 36 -9.71 -11.20 -2.78
C ILE A 36 -10.41 -12.52 -2.44
N LYS A 37 -10.52 -13.43 -3.42
CA LYS A 37 -11.11 -14.75 -3.21
C LYS A 37 -10.32 -15.56 -2.16
N ALA A 38 -9.00 -15.61 -2.31
CA ALA A 38 -8.13 -16.29 -1.35
C ALA A 38 -8.24 -15.71 0.06
N ALA A 39 -8.35 -14.38 0.19
CA ALA A 39 -8.48 -13.72 1.49
C ALA A 39 -9.82 -14.05 2.19
N LEU A 40 -10.92 -14.11 1.43
CA LEU A 40 -12.22 -14.56 1.97
C LEU A 40 -12.17 -16.02 2.41
N GLU A 41 -11.55 -16.89 1.61
CA GLU A 41 -11.38 -18.31 1.94
C GLU A 41 -10.51 -18.51 3.21
N GLU A 42 -9.40 -17.79 3.32
CA GLU A 42 -8.52 -17.82 4.51
C GLU A 42 -9.24 -17.31 5.77
N ALA A 43 -10.02 -16.23 5.65
CA ALA A 43 -10.80 -15.69 6.75
C ALA A 43 -12.03 -16.55 7.10
N ASN A 44 -12.37 -17.54 6.27
CA ASN A 44 -13.62 -18.29 6.32
C ASN A 44 -14.85 -17.37 6.34
N LEU A 45 -14.83 -16.35 5.49
CA LEU A 45 -15.89 -15.35 5.32
C LEU A 45 -16.52 -15.45 3.94
N THR A 46 -17.76 -14.98 3.85
CA THR A 46 -18.50 -14.84 2.60
C THR A 46 -18.76 -13.36 2.30
N ALA A 47 -19.27 -13.07 1.11
CA ALA A 47 -19.63 -11.71 0.73
C ALA A 47 -20.60 -11.03 1.70
N SER A 48 -21.51 -11.79 2.34
CA SER A 48 -22.48 -11.26 3.30
C SER A 48 -21.88 -10.89 4.65
N ASP A 49 -20.65 -11.32 4.94
CA ASP A 49 -19.96 -11.01 6.20
C ASP A 49 -19.12 -9.73 6.09
N ILE A 50 -19.11 -9.09 4.91
CA ILE A 50 -18.34 -7.87 4.66
C ILE A 50 -19.23 -6.65 4.87
N ASP A 51 -18.81 -5.74 5.75
CA ASP A 51 -19.55 -4.50 6.04
C ASP A 51 -19.10 -3.29 5.20
N GLY A 52 -17.96 -3.39 4.51
CA GLY A 52 -17.40 -2.31 3.70
C GLY A 52 -16.13 -2.71 2.97
N VAL A 53 -15.81 -1.96 1.91
CA VAL A 53 -14.61 -2.18 1.09
C VAL A 53 -13.73 -0.93 1.10
N ALA A 54 -12.55 -1.03 1.71
CA ALA A 54 -11.53 0.01 1.66
C ALA A 54 -10.56 -0.21 0.49
N TYR A 55 -10.14 0.85 -0.18
CA TYR A 55 -9.15 0.78 -1.27
C TYR A 55 -8.27 2.03 -1.31
N THR A 56 -7.02 1.87 -1.75
CA THR A 56 -6.11 3.01 -1.90
C THR A 56 -6.59 3.93 -3.03
N SER A 57 -6.89 5.19 -2.71
CA SER A 57 -7.29 6.21 -3.71
C SER A 57 -6.11 7.04 -4.23
N GLY A 58 -4.95 6.94 -3.58
CA GLY A 58 -3.71 7.61 -3.96
C GLY A 58 -2.92 8.11 -2.74
N PRO A 59 -1.73 8.69 -2.93
CA PRO A 59 -1.00 8.80 -4.20
C PRO A 59 -0.45 7.45 -4.70
N GLY A 60 -0.02 7.41 -5.96
CA GLY A 60 0.52 6.20 -6.60
C GLY A 60 0.39 6.21 -8.12
N LEU A 61 0.78 5.10 -8.76
CA LEU A 61 0.67 4.96 -10.22
C LEU A 61 -0.81 4.91 -10.65
N VAL A 62 -1.22 5.86 -11.49
CA VAL A 62 -2.62 6.03 -11.91
C VAL A 62 -3.24 4.74 -12.46
N GLY A 63 -2.52 3.98 -13.29
CA GLY A 63 -3.03 2.73 -13.85
C GLY A 63 -3.29 1.66 -12.79
N ALA A 64 -2.37 1.49 -11.85
CA ALA A 64 -2.52 0.55 -10.73
C ALA A 64 -3.65 0.97 -9.78
N LEU A 65 -3.73 2.27 -9.44
CA LEU A 65 -4.78 2.82 -8.60
C LEU A 65 -6.17 2.63 -9.22
N LEU A 66 -6.31 2.87 -10.52
CA LEU A 66 -7.57 2.68 -11.23
C LEU A 66 -8.04 1.23 -11.18
N VAL A 67 -7.14 0.26 -11.32
CA VAL A 67 -7.51 -1.16 -11.21
C VAL A 67 -8.03 -1.49 -9.82
N GLY A 68 -7.32 -1.08 -8.77
CA GLY A 68 -7.76 -1.30 -7.38
C GLY A 68 -9.09 -0.62 -7.07
N ALA A 69 -9.22 0.66 -7.45
CA ALA A 69 -10.43 1.45 -7.20
C ALA A 69 -11.65 0.92 -7.96
N THR A 70 -11.48 0.52 -9.24
CA THR A 70 -12.60 -0.01 -10.04
C THR A 70 -13.10 -1.34 -9.50
N ILE A 71 -12.21 -2.25 -9.14
CA ILE A 71 -12.58 -3.53 -8.50
C ILE A 71 -13.29 -3.27 -7.18
N ALA A 72 -12.70 -2.48 -6.29
CA ALA A 72 -13.27 -2.21 -4.97
C ALA A 72 -14.65 -1.55 -5.04
N ARG A 73 -14.82 -0.53 -5.88
CA ARG A 73 -16.10 0.16 -6.07
C ARG A 73 -17.17 -0.76 -6.67
N SER A 74 -16.78 -1.60 -7.63
CA SER A 74 -17.71 -2.55 -8.25
C SER A 74 -18.14 -3.64 -7.27
N LEU A 75 -17.20 -4.12 -6.44
CA LEU A 75 -17.44 -5.13 -5.42
C LEU A 75 -18.36 -4.60 -4.31
N ALA A 76 -18.06 -3.41 -3.80
CA ALA A 76 -18.88 -2.76 -2.79
C ALA A 76 -20.30 -2.48 -3.29
N TYR A 77 -20.43 -2.06 -4.56
CA TYR A 77 -21.74 -1.90 -5.20
C TYR A 77 -22.49 -3.24 -5.30
N ALA A 78 -21.81 -4.31 -5.74
CA ALA A 78 -22.42 -5.63 -5.87
C ALA A 78 -22.84 -6.24 -4.52
N TRP A 79 -22.08 -5.97 -3.45
CA TRP A 79 -22.37 -6.43 -2.10
C TRP A 79 -23.28 -5.48 -1.32
N ASN A 80 -23.63 -4.33 -1.90
CA ASN A 80 -24.45 -3.29 -1.27
C ASN A 80 -23.86 -2.78 0.06
N VAL A 81 -22.56 -2.48 0.05
CA VAL A 81 -21.80 -1.98 1.20
C VAL A 81 -21.05 -0.69 0.85
N PRO A 82 -20.69 0.15 1.83
CA PRO A 82 -19.87 1.33 1.59
C PRO A 82 -18.51 0.98 0.99
N ALA A 83 -18.04 1.84 0.08
CA ALA A 83 -16.67 1.83 -0.41
C ALA A 83 -15.92 3.09 0.03
N ILE A 84 -14.76 2.91 0.65
CA ILE A 84 -13.96 3.96 1.29
C ILE A 84 -12.62 4.09 0.57
N GLY A 85 -12.35 5.27 0.02
CA GLY A 85 -11.03 5.61 -0.50
C GLY A 85 -10.08 5.95 0.65
N VAL A 86 -8.94 5.29 0.70
CA VAL A 86 -7.91 5.44 1.74
C VAL A 86 -6.69 6.11 1.13
N HIS A 87 -6.16 7.13 1.82
CA HIS A 87 -4.92 7.77 1.42
C HIS A 87 -3.73 6.84 1.71
N HIS A 88 -2.88 6.58 0.71
CA HIS A 88 -1.79 5.61 0.81
C HIS A 88 -0.86 5.89 1.99
N MET A 89 -0.46 7.15 2.17
CA MET A 89 0.42 7.55 3.27
C MET A 89 -0.26 7.48 4.63
N GLU A 90 -1.59 7.67 4.68
CA GLU A 90 -2.34 7.49 5.93
C GLU A 90 -2.40 6.02 6.31
N GLY A 91 -2.55 5.12 5.33
CA GLY A 91 -2.44 3.68 5.53
C GLY A 91 -1.10 3.27 6.14
N HIS A 92 0.02 3.82 5.64
CA HIS A 92 1.34 3.59 6.24
C HIS A 92 1.45 4.13 7.66
N LEU A 93 0.93 5.33 7.90
CA LEU A 93 1.00 6.01 9.19
C LEU A 93 0.19 5.29 10.27
N LEU A 94 -0.93 4.66 9.89
CA LEU A 94 -1.81 3.93 10.80
C LEU A 94 -1.50 2.43 10.87
N ALA A 95 -0.62 1.88 10.03
CA ALA A 95 -0.27 0.46 10.08
C ALA A 95 0.20 -0.02 11.46
N PRO A 96 1.04 0.74 12.22
CA PRO A 96 1.43 0.34 13.58
C PRO A 96 0.27 0.29 14.59
N MET A 97 -0.88 0.90 14.27
CA MET A 97 -2.08 0.84 15.12
C MET A 97 -2.75 -0.54 15.11
N LEU A 98 -2.39 -1.41 14.17
CA LEU A 98 -2.89 -2.79 14.08
C LEU A 98 -2.21 -3.73 15.09
N ASP A 99 -1.12 -3.30 15.72
CA ASP A 99 -0.37 -4.08 16.70
C ASP A 99 -0.90 -3.87 18.13
N GLU A 100 -0.68 -4.85 19.01
CA GLU A 100 -1.12 -4.78 20.41
C GLU A 100 -0.45 -3.62 21.16
N ASN A 101 0.80 -3.31 20.80
CA ASN A 101 1.57 -2.19 21.34
C ASN A 101 1.41 -0.91 20.50
N SER A 102 0.17 -0.56 20.16
CA SER A 102 -0.13 0.62 19.36
C SER A 102 0.25 1.93 20.07
N PRO A 103 0.83 2.91 19.35
CA PRO A 103 1.16 4.20 19.92
C PRO A 103 -0.13 4.99 20.22
N ARG A 104 -0.17 5.66 21.38
CA ARG A 104 -1.27 6.58 21.71
C ARG A 104 -0.99 7.96 21.12
N PHE A 105 -2.06 8.65 20.69
CA PHE A 105 -1.94 10.05 20.29
C PHE A 105 -1.58 10.95 21.50
N PRO A 106 -0.81 12.04 21.30
CA PRO A 106 -0.08 12.37 20.08
C PRO A 106 1.23 11.58 19.95
N PHE A 107 1.66 11.29 18.73
CA PHE A 107 2.98 10.70 18.44
C PHE A 107 3.62 11.35 17.20
N VAL A 108 4.93 11.13 17.03
CA VAL A 108 5.65 11.51 15.81
C VAL A 108 5.95 10.25 15.02
N ALA A 109 5.56 10.23 13.75
CA ALA A 109 5.82 9.16 12.80
C ALA A 109 6.95 9.57 11.85
N LEU A 110 7.88 8.64 11.62
CA LEU A 110 8.85 8.75 10.53
C LEU A 110 8.38 7.87 9.37
N LEU A 111 7.88 8.50 8.32
CA LEU A 111 7.44 7.84 7.09
C LEU A 111 8.62 7.71 6.15
N VAL A 112 9.10 6.48 5.94
CA VAL A 112 10.19 6.17 5.01
C VAL A 112 9.68 5.18 3.96
N SER A 113 9.70 5.59 2.70
CA SER A 113 9.41 4.75 1.54
C SER A 113 10.41 5.01 0.42
N GLY A 114 10.27 4.33 -0.72
CA GLY A 114 11.07 4.57 -1.92
C GLY A 114 11.02 6.01 -2.42
N GLY A 115 9.91 6.74 -2.21
CA GLY A 115 9.74 8.11 -2.70
C GLY A 115 9.39 9.14 -1.62
N HIS A 116 9.37 8.75 -0.34
CA HIS A 116 9.04 9.66 0.76
C HIS A 116 10.00 9.46 1.93
N THR A 117 10.42 10.56 2.54
CA THR A 117 11.07 10.59 3.85
C THR A 117 10.54 11.80 4.58
N GLN A 118 9.59 11.58 5.49
CA GLN A 118 8.85 12.65 6.16
C GLN A 118 8.70 12.37 7.65
N LEU A 119 8.83 13.42 8.47
CA LEU A 119 8.45 13.44 9.87
C LEU A 119 7.07 14.06 9.98
N VAL A 120 6.13 13.30 10.54
CA VAL A 120 4.74 13.69 10.66
C VAL A 120 4.34 13.64 12.13
N ARG A 121 3.88 14.76 12.67
CA ARG A 121 3.21 14.81 13.96
C ARG A 121 1.76 14.38 13.78
N VAL A 122 1.34 13.45 14.63
CA VAL A 122 0.02 12.82 14.58
C VAL A 122 -0.70 13.09 15.89
N ASP A 123 -1.65 14.01 15.87
CA ASP A 123 -2.46 14.35 17.05
C ASP A 123 -3.79 13.57 17.10
N GLY A 124 -4.12 12.84 16.04
CA GLY A 124 -5.32 12.01 15.90
C GLY A 124 -5.53 11.53 14.46
N VAL A 125 -6.49 10.64 14.24
CA VAL A 125 -6.88 10.23 12.88
C VAL A 125 -7.37 11.46 12.09
N GLY A 126 -6.83 11.65 10.89
CA GLY A 126 -7.08 12.82 10.05
C GLY A 126 -6.41 14.13 10.52
N LYS A 127 -5.59 14.08 11.58
CA LYS A 127 -4.89 15.26 12.16
C LYS A 127 -3.38 15.05 12.06
N TYR A 128 -2.85 15.33 10.88
CA TYR A 128 -1.46 15.12 10.53
C TYR A 128 -0.79 16.45 10.17
N GLU A 129 0.35 16.72 10.79
CA GLU A 129 1.19 17.89 10.49
C GLU A 129 2.57 17.39 10.04
N VAL A 130 2.96 17.71 8.80
CA VAL A 130 4.33 17.42 8.33
C VAL A 130 5.26 18.43 8.99
N ILE A 131 6.13 17.96 9.87
CA ILE A 131 7.09 18.76 10.63
C ILE A 131 8.51 18.70 10.05
N GLY A 132 8.74 17.82 9.08
CA GLY A 132 9.98 17.76 8.31
C GLY A 132 9.86 16.81 7.13
N GLU A 133 10.60 17.07 6.06
CA GLU A 133 10.69 16.21 4.88
C GLU A 133 12.08 16.26 4.26
N SER A 134 12.45 15.22 3.50
CA SER A 134 13.67 15.26 2.70
C SER A 134 13.59 16.38 1.68
N ILE A 135 14.71 17.07 1.46
CA ILE A 135 14.83 18.17 0.51
C ILE A 135 15.26 17.64 -0.87
N ASP A 136 15.83 16.44 -0.90
CA ASP A 136 16.37 15.78 -2.08
C ASP A 136 15.88 14.33 -2.20
N ASP A 137 16.77 13.33 -2.09
CA ASP A 137 16.41 11.93 -2.25
C ASP A 137 15.67 11.45 -0.98
N ALA A 138 14.60 10.68 -1.18
CA ALA A 138 14.06 9.87 -0.09
C ALA A 138 15.10 8.81 0.32
N ALA A 139 15.09 8.40 1.60
CA ALA A 139 16.03 7.42 2.09
C ALA A 139 15.95 6.09 1.30
N GLY A 140 14.74 5.66 0.90
CA GLY A 140 14.58 4.48 0.05
C GLY A 140 15.24 4.63 -1.32
N GLU A 141 15.10 5.80 -1.97
CA GLU A 141 15.76 6.10 -3.24
C GLU A 141 17.29 6.12 -3.11
N ALA A 142 17.81 6.71 -2.04
CA ALA A 142 19.25 6.72 -1.76
C ALA A 142 19.82 5.30 -1.59
N PHE A 143 19.07 4.41 -0.91
CA PHE A 143 19.42 2.99 -0.79
C PHE A 143 19.44 2.28 -2.15
N ASP A 144 18.40 2.47 -2.97
CA ASP A 144 18.28 1.84 -4.30
C ASP A 144 19.39 2.29 -5.26
N LYS A 145 19.70 3.60 -5.28
CA LYS A 145 20.81 4.15 -6.08
C LYS A 145 22.15 3.56 -5.64
N THR A 146 22.38 3.46 -4.33
CA THR A 146 23.62 2.89 -3.78
C THR A 146 23.75 1.40 -4.08
N ALA A 147 22.66 0.63 -3.97
CA ALA A 147 22.66 -0.79 -4.31
C ALA A 147 22.98 -1.04 -5.80
N LYS A 148 22.41 -0.23 -6.70
CA LYS A 148 22.73 -0.26 -8.13
C LYS A 148 24.21 0.06 -8.41
N LEU A 149 24.78 1.05 -7.72
CA LEU A 149 26.20 1.39 -7.83
C LEU A 149 27.14 0.29 -7.33
N LEU A 150 26.71 -0.47 -6.32
CA LEU A 150 27.48 -1.55 -5.71
C LEU A 150 27.31 -2.91 -6.42
N CYS A 151 26.60 -2.96 -7.56
CA CYS A 151 26.29 -4.20 -8.30
C CYS A 151 25.66 -5.32 -7.44
N LYS A 152 24.96 -4.97 -6.35
CA LYS A 152 24.12 -5.92 -5.62
C LYS A 152 22.73 -5.86 -6.22
N SER A 153 22.26 -6.97 -6.82
CA SER A 153 20.82 -7.09 -7.03
C SER A 153 20.17 -7.24 -5.66
N LEU A 154 19.14 -6.44 -5.37
CA LEU A 154 18.37 -6.52 -4.12
C LEU A 154 17.44 -7.76 -4.09
N THR A 155 17.80 -8.83 -4.80
CA THR A 155 17.00 -10.04 -5.00
C THR A 155 17.47 -11.23 -4.17
N GLU A 156 18.22 -11.01 -3.09
CA GLU A 156 18.55 -12.06 -2.12
C GLU A 156 18.21 -11.59 -0.71
N HIS A 157 16.94 -11.78 -0.33
CA HIS A 157 16.49 -12.42 0.91
C HIS A 157 15.03 -12.84 0.77
#